data_AF-A0A562M8U0-F1
#
_entry.id   AF-A0A562M8U0-F1
#
_cell.length_a   1.000
_cell.length_b   1.000
_cell.length_c   1.000
_cell.angle_alpha   90.00
_cell.angle_beta   90.00
_cell.angle_gamma   90.00
#
_symmetry.space_group_name_H-M   'P 1'
#
loop_
_entity.id
_entity.type
_entity.pdbx_description
1 polymer ?
#
loop_
_entity_poly.entity_id
_entity_poly.type
_entity_poly.pdbx_seq_one_letter_code
_entity_poly.pdbx_strand_id
1 'polypeptide(L)'
;MEVVCADCGHVHKFIVDVSDFSGFVCVNCHSYFKGTTLATLTFVKKFEVPKILQWAKLNESIQFKRMNYRIITKILRLTTTGAYGNEYVGLNNGNKNPIYLADGVDYTSVLHAISKKKVIVTPDSVCKFERGNYDLTYTDRQRVIYAEGFVFEDLDTESTVKTYIRTIDEDRFISEEFIDDDIEYYQGSYIDEKSYFSLFDFYKDYKFTSDLVGRKFEKLGVILVLLIASIFLALNFKQIGSDVYTFDETFKVKKASSEFIGTSFELKGEVSKTLLLV
;
A
#
# COMPACT_ATOMS: atom_id res chain seq x y z
N MET A 1 5.36 24.15 -17.90
CA MET A 1 6.82 24.29 -17.93
C MET A 1 7.52 23.26 -18.81
N GLU A 2 8.55 23.67 -19.57
CA GLU A 2 9.40 22.76 -20.37
C GLU A 2 10.85 22.81 -19.88
N VAL A 3 11.49 21.65 -19.78
CA VAL A 3 12.91 21.52 -19.41
C VAL A 3 13.61 20.65 -20.44
N VAL A 4 14.63 21.20 -21.09
CA VAL A 4 15.49 20.43 -22.01
C VAL A 4 16.70 19.95 -21.24
N CYS A 5 16.91 18.63 -21.20
CA CYS A 5 18.09 18.06 -20.57
C CYS A 5 19.34 18.45 -21.36
N ALA A 6 20.28 19.14 -20.71
CA ALA A 6 21.52 19.59 -21.35
C ALA A 6 22.45 18.43 -21.77
N ASP A 7 22.30 17.25 -21.16
CA ASP A 7 23.16 16.09 -21.43
C ASP A 7 22.65 15.24 -22.60
N CYS A 8 21.35 14.91 -22.64
CA CYS A 8 20.78 14.04 -23.69
C CYS A 8 19.78 14.71 -24.65
N GLY A 9 19.48 16.00 -24.46
CA GLY A 9 18.54 16.74 -25.30
C GLY A 9 17.06 16.36 -25.13
N HIS A 10 16.74 15.42 -24.23
CA HIS A 10 15.35 15.03 -23.97
C HIS A 10 14.54 16.20 -23.41
N VAL A 11 13.32 16.38 -23.92
CA VAL A 11 12.43 17.47 -23.57
C VAL A 11 11.37 16.99 -22.59
N HIS A 12 11.43 17.47 -21.35
CA HIS A 12 10.44 17.20 -20.31
C HIS A 12 9.35 18.28 -20.31
N LYS A 13 8.09 17.88 -20.45
CA LYS A 13 6.93 18.79 -20.44
C LYS A 13 6.09 18.57 -19.20
N PHE A 14 6.20 19.49 -18.25
CA PHE A 14 5.38 19.52 -17.04
C PHE A 14 4.16 20.41 -17.25
N ILE A 15 2.97 19.90 -16.89
CA ILE A 15 1.71 20.65 -17.01
C ILE A 15 1.66 21.81 -16.00
N VAL A 16 2.34 21.66 -14.87
CA VAL A 16 2.48 22.68 -13.82
C VAL A 16 3.80 23.43 -13.96
N ASP A 17 3.82 24.67 -13.49
CA ASP A 17 5.04 25.44 -13.34
C ASP A 17 5.62 25.25 -11.95
N VAL A 18 6.87 24.80 -11.92
CA VAL A 18 7.62 24.50 -10.69
C VAL A 18 8.56 25.66 -10.39
N SER A 19 8.51 26.15 -9.16
CA SER A 19 9.43 27.17 -8.62
C SER A 19 10.15 26.59 -7.40
N ASP A 20 11.16 27.32 -6.92
CA ASP A 20 11.85 27.04 -5.65
C ASP A 20 12.51 25.65 -5.57
N PHE A 21 12.85 25.07 -6.73
CA PHE A 21 13.61 23.82 -6.81
C PHE A 21 15.11 24.08 -6.59
N SER A 22 15.81 23.04 -6.15
CA SER A 22 17.26 23.03 -5.92
C SER A 22 18.01 22.24 -7.01
N GLY A 23 17.29 21.48 -7.82
CA GLY A 23 17.83 20.82 -8.99
C GLY A 23 16.80 20.09 -9.84
N PHE A 24 17.29 19.35 -10.83
CA PHE A 24 16.50 18.58 -11.77
C PHE A 24 17.22 17.27 -12.16
N VAL A 25 16.48 16.16 -12.23
CA VAL A 25 16.98 14.87 -12.71
C VAL A 25 16.21 14.42 -13.94
N CYS A 26 16.93 14.20 -15.04
CA CYS A 26 16.35 13.79 -16.30
C CYS A 26 15.89 12.32 -16.27
N VAL A 27 14.61 12.03 -16.49
CA VAL A 27 14.12 10.63 -16.57
C VAL A 27 14.68 9.81 -17.74
N ASN A 28 15.19 10.47 -18.80
CA ASN A 28 15.70 9.75 -19.97
C ASN A 28 17.15 9.29 -19.83
N CYS A 29 18.01 10.11 -19.23
CA CYS A 29 19.43 9.81 -19.10
C CYS A 29 19.92 9.73 -17.64
N HIS A 30 19.05 10.00 -16.67
CA HIS A 30 19.29 9.96 -15.23
C HIS A 30 20.37 10.91 -14.73
N SER A 31 20.74 11.90 -15.55
CA SER A 31 21.68 12.96 -15.18
C SER A 31 20.99 13.95 -14.24
N TYR A 32 21.65 14.19 -13.10
CA TYR A 32 21.29 15.18 -12.08
C TYR A 32 22.00 16.49 -12.35
N PHE A 33 21.23 17.56 -12.32
CA PHE A 33 21.68 18.93 -12.44
C PHE A 33 21.26 19.72 -11.19
N LYS A 34 22.20 20.45 -10.60
CA LYS A 34 21.94 21.34 -9.45
C LYS A 34 21.79 22.78 -9.91
N GLY A 35 20.88 23.52 -9.28
CA GLY A 35 20.64 24.93 -9.59
C GLY A 35 19.20 25.34 -9.28
N THR A 36 18.98 26.62 -9.01
CA THR A 36 17.69 27.17 -8.57
C THR A 36 16.84 27.76 -9.70
N THR A 37 17.39 27.79 -10.91
CA THR A 37 16.69 28.18 -12.14
C THR A 37 17.09 27.27 -13.28
N LEU A 38 16.27 27.16 -14.33
CA LEU A 38 16.58 26.32 -15.48
C LEU A 38 17.86 26.76 -16.21
N ALA A 39 18.18 28.06 -16.19
CA ALA A 39 19.37 28.61 -16.82
C ALA A 39 20.66 28.33 -16.03
N THR A 40 20.55 28.02 -14.74
CA THR A 40 21.69 27.81 -13.84
C THR A 40 21.93 26.34 -13.53
N LEU A 41 21.24 25.42 -14.21
CA LEU A 41 21.39 23.99 -13.98
C LEU A 41 22.78 23.50 -14.42
N THR A 42 23.57 23.02 -13.48
CA THR A 42 24.91 22.45 -13.72
C THR A 42 24.91 20.97 -13.45
N PHE A 43 25.46 20.18 -14.36
CA PHE A 43 25.60 18.73 -14.19
C PHE A 43 26.43 18.39 -12.95
N VAL A 44 25.96 17.39 -12.19
CA VAL A 44 26.65 16.89 -10.98
C VAL A 44 27.05 15.43 -11.15
N LYS A 45 26.05 14.55 -11.35
CA LYS A 45 26.25 13.11 -11.45
C LYS A 45 25.16 12.46 -12.31
N LYS A 46 25.33 11.18 -12.59
CA LYS A 46 24.32 10.35 -13.23
C LYS A 46 23.93 9.22 -12.30
N PHE A 47 22.63 9.03 -12.09
CA PHE A 47 22.12 7.94 -11.28
C PHE A 47 22.09 6.63 -12.06
N GLU A 48 22.27 5.53 -11.33
CA GLU A 48 21.94 4.20 -11.83
C GLU A 48 20.43 3.97 -11.69
N VAL A 49 19.82 3.39 -12.72
CA VAL A 49 18.37 3.12 -12.69
C VAL A 49 18.08 2.01 -11.68
N PRO A 50 17.26 2.26 -10.66
CA PRO A 50 16.96 1.26 -9.66
C PRO A 50 16.10 0.16 -10.27
N LYS A 51 16.33 -1.08 -9.82
CA LYS A 51 15.45 -2.23 -10.13
C LYS A 51 14.25 -2.30 -9.18
N ILE A 52 14.05 -1.28 -8.37
CA ILE A 52 13.00 -1.19 -7.37
C ILE A 52 11.82 -0.47 -7.98
N LEU A 53 10.63 -0.99 -7.68
CA LEU A 53 9.39 -0.45 -8.21
C LEU A 53 9.13 0.94 -7.63
N GLN A 54 8.87 1.90 -8.52
CA GLN A 54 8.32 3.20 -8.18
C GLN A 54 6.94 3.30 -8.80
N TRP A 55 5.94 3.61 -7.97
CA TRP A 55 4.54 3.54 -8.35
C TRP A 55 4.10 4.70 -9.25
N ALA A 56 4.66 5.88 -9.00
CA ALA A 56 4.30 7.11 -9.71
C ALA A 56 5.09 7.32 -11.01
N LYS A 57 4.43 7.93 -12.00
CA LYS A 57 5.09 8.53 -13.18
C LYS A 57 5.16 10.04 -13.02
N LEU A 58 6.21 10.66 -13.56
CA LEU A 58 6.25 12.12 -13.66
C LEU A 58 5.07 12.62 -14.50
N ASN A 59 4.51 13.76 -14.08
CA ASN A 59 3.36 14.45 -14.66
C ASN A 59 2.02 13.69 -14.58
N GLU A 60 1.99 12.52 -13.93
CA GLU A 60 0.78 11.77 -13.64
C GLU A 60 -0.19 12.61 -12.79
N SER A 61 -1.48 12.48 -13.07
CA SER A 61 -2.52 13.13 -12.29
C SER A 61 -2.97 12.22 -11.17
N ILE A 62 -2.80 12.64 -9.93
CA ILE A 62 -3.37 11.96 -8.77
C ILE A 62 -4.48 12.82 -8.17
N GLN A 63 -5.52 12.17 -7.64
CA GLN A 63 -6.57 12.83 -6.91
C GLN A 63 -6.46 12.43 -5.43
N PHE A 64 -6.17 13.40 -4.57
CA PHE A 64 -6.18 13.20 -3.14
C PHE A 64 -7.25 14.09 -2.50
N LYS A 65 -8.21 13.46 -1.82
CA LYS A 65 -9.44 14.13 -1.35
C LYS A 65 -10.15 14.82 -2.53
N ARG A 66 -10.33 16.14 -2.47
CA ARG A 66 -11.00 16.94 -3.51
C ARG A 66 -10.03 17.76 -4.36
N MET A 67 -8.74 17.45 -4.30
CA MET A 67 -7.69 18.16 -5.02
C MET A 67 -6.98 17.24 -6.00
N ASN A 68 -6.60 17.81 -7.15
CA ASN A 68 -5.82 17.14 -8.18
C ASN A 68 -4.39 17.67 -8.14
N TYR A 69 -3.43 16.75 -8.16
CA TYR A 69 -2.01 17.05 -8.13
C TYR A 69 -1.32 16.41 -9.33
N ARG A 70 -0.25 17.06 -9.79
CA ARG A 70 0.69 16.54 -10.79
C ARG A 70 1.97 16.13 -10.10
N ILE A 71 2.38 14.88 -10.24
CA ILE A 71 3.65 14.40 -9.71
C ILE A 71 4.80 15.09 -10.46
N ILE A 72 5.66 15.79 -9.74
CA ILE A 72 6.80 16.52 -10.31
C ILE A 72 8.16 15.97 -9.87
N THR A 73 8.16 15.15 -8.84
CA THR A 73 9.35 14.64 -8.18
C THR A 73 9.11 13.19 -7.79
N LYS A 74 10.13 12.37 -7.99
CA LYS A 74 10.22 11.01 -7.48
C LYS A 74 11.60 10.86 -6.86
N ILE A 75 11.67 10.35 -5.63
CA ILE A 75 12.92 10.12 -4.91
C ILE A 75 12.85 8.71 -4.33
N LEU A 76 13.95 7.97 -4.45
CA LEU A 76 14.14 6.70 -3.78
C LEU A 76 15.28 6.87 -2.78
N ARG A 77 14.96 6.61 -1.52
CA ARG A 77 15.88 6.65 -0.40
C ARG A 77 16.28 5.26 0.06
N LEU A 78 17.48 5.19 0.60
CA LEU A 78 18.01 4.02 1.30
C LEU A 78 18.36 4.43 2.73
N THR A 79 17.75 3.78 3.71
CA THR A 79 18.08 3.98 5.12
C THR A 79 19.40 3.31 5.49
N THR A 80 19.94 3.65 6.66
CA THR A 80 21.16 2.99 7.18
C THR A 80 20.98 1.48 7.43
N THR A 81 19.74 1.04 7.66
CA THR A 81 19.37 -0.37 7.84
C THR A 81 19.21 -1.14 6.53
N GLY A 82 19.30 -0.46 5.38
CA GLY A 82 19.15 -1.06 4.06
C GLY A 82 17.70 -1.14 3.56
N ALA A 83 16.76 -0.51 4.25
CA ALA A 83 15.37 -0.41 3.82
C ALA A 83 15.22 0.69 2.76
N TYR A 84 14.33 0.44 1.79
CA TYR A 84 14.02 1.40 0.74
C TYR A 84 12.74 2.16 1.08
N GLY A 85 12.73 3.45 0.74
CA GLY A 85 11.55 4.30 0.83
C GLY A 85 11.39 5.11 -0.45
N ASN A 86 10.17 5.14 -1.00
CA ASN A 86 9.81 6.02 -2.09
C ASN A 86 9.21 7.30 -1.54
N GLU A 87 9.56 8.42 -2.16
CA GLU A 87 8.99 9.73 -1.88
C GLU A 87 8.56 10.40 -3.19
N TYR A 88 7.40 11.05 -3.17
CA TYR A 88 6.87 11.78 -4.31
C TYR A 88 6.37 13.15 -3.88
N VAL A 89 6.59 14.14 -4.75
CA VAL A 89 6.01 15.49 -4.58
C VAL A 89 5.01 15.74 -5.69
N GLY A 90 3.79 16.09 -5.31
CA GLY A 90 2.73 16.52 -6.21
C GLY A 90 2.41 18.00 -6.05
N LEU A 91 2.21 18.71 -7.16
CA LEU A 91 1.75 20.10 -7.14
C LEU A 91 0.33 20.23 -7.70
N ASN A 92 -0.49 21.03 -7.03
CA ASN A 92 -1.82 21.39 -7.52
C ASN A 92 -1.73 22.59 -8.48
N ASN A 93 -2.44 22.51 -9.61
CA ASN A 93 -2.52 23.55 -10.65
C ASN A 93 -2.99 24.93 -10.14
N GLY A 94 -3.73 25.01 -9.03
CA GLY A 94 -4.35 26.26 -8.56
C GLY A 94 -3.51 27.07 -7.57
N ASN A 95 -3.09 26.44 -6.48
CA ASN A 95 -2.48 27.11 -5.33
C ASN A 95 -1.01 26.73 -5.10
N LYS A 96 -0.45 25.83 -5.93
CA LYS A 96 0.93 25.31 -5.82
C LYS A 96 1.29 24.74 -4.43
N ASN A 97 0.31 24.45 -3.58
CA ASN A 97 0.57 23.80 -2.30
C ASN A 97 1.00 22.36 -2.59
N PRO A 98 2.21 21.95 -2.18
CA PRO A 98 2.68 20.60 -2.40
C PRO A 98 1.91 19.60 -1.54
N ILE A 99 1.75 18.41 -2.11
CA ILE A 99 1.48 17.19 -1.36
C ILE A 99 2.73 16.33 -1.41
N TYR A 100 3.13 15.80 -0.27
CA TYR A 100 4.22 14.84 -0.15
C TYR A 100 3.60 13.47 0.10
N LEU A 101 4.10 12.46 -0.60
CA LEU A 101 3.65 11.08 -0.51
C LEU A 101 4.88 10.24 -0.21
N ALA A 102 4.78 9.33 0.76
CA ALA A 102 5.87 8.43 1.08
C ALA A 102 5.37 7.01 1.30
N ASP A 103 6.12 6.03 0.80
CA ASP A 103 5.92 4.62 1.10
C ASP A 103 7.24 3.93 1.42
N GLY A 104 7.20 3.02 2.39
CA GLY A 104 8.33 2.21 2.82
C GLY A 104 7.94 0.76 3.03
N VAL A 105 8.76 0.04 3.78
CA VAL A 105 8.56 -1.40 4.04
C VAL A 105 7.24 -1.68 4.77
N ASP A 106 6.87 -0.82 5.70
CA ASP A 106 5.77 -1.03 6.66
C ASP A 106 4.84 0.19 6.79
N TYR A 107 4.96 1.19 5.91
CA TYR A 107 4.12 2.38 5.96
C TYR A 107 3.77 2.92 4.58
N THR A 108 2.62 3.59 4.52
CA THR A 108 2.29 4.55 3.45
C THR A 108 1.69 5.80 4.07
N SER A 109 2.06 6.97 3.57
CA SER A 109 1.68 8.24 4.21
C SER A 109 1.54 9.39 3.23
N VAL A 110 0.78 10.39 3.66
CA VAL A 110 0.70 11.72 3.03
C VAL A 110 1.18 12.74 4.03
N LEU A 111 1.97 13.71 3.57
CA LEU A 111 2.47 14.80 4.38
C LEU A 111 2.24 16.16 3.74
N HIS A 112 2.21 17.18 4.60
CA HIS A 112 2.15 18.58 4.23
C HIS A 112 3.16 19.37 5.06
N ALA A 113 3.93 20.24 4.40
CA ALA A 113 4.88 21.11 5.09
C ALA A 113 4.17 22.02 6.10
N ILE A 114 4.77 22.16 7.28
CA ILE A 114 4.29 23.03 8.36
C ILE A 114 5.41 23.98 8.79
N SER A 115 5.02 25.17 9.26
CA SER A 115 6.00 26.15 9.70
C SER A 115 6.68 25.73 11.00
N LYS A 116 8.02 25.75 11.02
CA LYS A 116 8.87 25.60 12.21
C LYS A 116 8.39 26.42 13.41
N LYS A 117 7.86 27.64 13.18
CA LYS A 117 7.35 28.52 14.25
C LYS A 117 6.13 27.96 15.00
N LYS A 118 5.44 26.98 14.42
CA LYS A 118 4.26 26.33 15.01
C LYS A 118 4.59 25.05 15.78
N VAL A 119 5.85 24.58 15.70
CA VAL A 119 6.31 23.34 16.30
C VAL A 119 7.20 23.66 17.49
N ILE A 120 6.98 22.95 18.59
CA ILE A 120 7.83 23.02 19.79
C ILE A 120 8.33 21.61 20.07
N VAL A 121 9.62 21.37 19.84
CA VAL A 121 10.29 20.10 20.15
C VAL A 121 11.08 20.27 21.44
N THR A 122 10.84 19.39 22.42
CA THR A 122 11.62 19.36 23.67
C THR A 122 12.78 18.37 23.55
N PRO A 123 13.85 18.54 24.37
CA PRO A 123 14.95 17.56 24.42
C PRO A 123 14.50 16.16 24.84
N ASP A 124 13.43 16.07 25.64
CA ASP A 124 12.89 14.82 26.18
C ASP A 124 12.00 14.05 25.19
N SER A 125 12.25 14.20 23.88
CA SER A 125 11.59 13.43 22.82
C SER A 125 10.11 13.74 22.58
N VAL A 126 9.61 14.88 23.05
CA VAL A 126 8.21 15.32 22.82
C VAL A 126 8.16 16.43 21.78
N CYS A 127 7.21 16.33 20.87
CA CYS A 127 6.85 17.37 19.92
C CYS A 127 5.44 17.88 20.22
N LYS A 128 5.25 19.20 20.23
CA LYS A 128 3.96 19.87 20.32
C LYS A 128 3.67 20.62 19.03
N PHE A 129 2.51 20.34 18.45
CA PHE A 129 2.00 21.04 17.29
C PHE A 129 0.50 21.25 17.43
N GLU A 130 0.07 22.50 17.23
CA GLU A 130 -1.30 22.95 17.53
C GLU A 130 -1.76 22.58 18.95
N ARG A 131 -2.81 21.77 19.10
CA ARG A 131 -3.31 21.25 20.38
C ARG A 131 -2.92 19.79 20.64
N GLY A 132 -2.01 19.23 19.83
CA GLY A 132 -1.56 17.85 19.93
C GLY A 132 -0.20 17.72 20.63
N ASN A 133 -0.02 16.62 21.36
CA ASN A 133 1.27 16.15 21.83
C ASN A 133 1.65 14.90 21.02
N TYR A 134 2.92 14.79 20.68
CA TYR A 134 3.49 13.73 19.85
C TYR A 134 4.77 13.24 20.51
N ASP A 135 4.97 11.93 20.56
CA ASP A 135 6.14 11.29 21.15
C ASP A 135 7.05 10.74 20.05
N LEU A 136 8.36 10.93 20.20
CA LEU A 136 9.34 10.38 19.25
C LEU A 136 9.28 8.85 19.28
N THR A 137 9.06 8.24 18.11
CA THR A 137 9.01 6.78 17.97
C THR A 137 10.05 6.24 17.01
N TYR A 138 10.55 7.08 16.09
CA TYR A 138 11.48 6.66 15.06
C TYR A 138 12.51 7.74 14.76
N THR A 139 13.75 7.30 14.52
CA THR A 139 14.84 8.15 14.03
C THR A 139 15.71 7.31 13.11
N ASP A 140 15.99 7.83 11.93
CA ASP A 140 16.88 7.16 10.98
C ASP A 140 17.62 8.19 10.11
N ARG A 141 18.67 7.71 9.47
CA ARG A 141 19.44 8.45 8.49
C ARG A 141 19.27 7.77 7.15
N GLN A 142 19.15 8.58 6.12
CA GLN A 142 18.80 8.12 4.79
C GLN A 142 19.53 8.94 3.74
N ARG A 143 19.81 8.29 2.62
CA ARG A 143 20.46 8.92 1.46
C ARG A 143 19.64 8.70 0.22
N VAL A 144 19.68 9.67 -0.69
CA VAL A 144 19.09 9.54 -2.01
C VAL A 144 19.95 8.60 -2.85
N ILE A 145 19.35 7.52 -3.34
CA ILE A 145 20.01 6.59 -4.27
C ILE A 145 19.52 6.74 -5.70
N TYR A 146 18.36 7.36 -5.89
CA TYR A 146 17.81 7.68 -7.19
C TYR A 146 16.76 8.79 -7.09
N ALA A 147 16.62 9.59 -8.15
CA ALA A 147 15.56 10.57 -8.26
C ALA A 147 15.17 10.82 -9.73
N GLU A 148 14.00 11.41 -9.95
CA GLU A 148 13.52 11.92 -11.23
C GLU A 148 12.73 13.21 -11.02
N GLY A 149 12.83 14.12 -12.00
CA GLY A 149 12.05 15.36 -12.02
C GLY A 149 12.72 16.48 -11.22
N PHE A 150 11.93 17.45 -10.78
CA PHE A 150 12.44 18.54 -9.95
C PHE A 150 12.76 18.03 -8.55
N VAL A 151 13.83 18.52 -7.94
CA VAL A 151 14.18 18.17 -6.55
C VAL A 151 14.38 19.44 -5.73
N PHE A 152 14.12 19.34 -4.44
CA PHE A 152 14.09 20.47 -3.51
C PHE A 152 15.23 20.43 -2.48
N GLU A 153 16.05 19.38 -2.54
CA GLU A 153 17.22 19.15 -1.69
C GLU A 153 18.46 18.87 -2.55
N ASP A 154 19.63 18.93 -1.93
CA ASP A 154 20.85 18.34 -2.45
C ASP A 154 20.77 16.80 -2.38
N LEU A 155 20.99 16.15 -3.52
CA LEU A 155 20.88 14.69 -3.62
C LEU A 155 22.17 13.94 -3.27
N ASP A 156 23.22 14.66 -2.84
CA ASP A 156 24.48 14.08 -2.35
C ASP A 156 24.56 14.08 -0.81
N THR A 157 23.69 14.82 -0.12
CA THR A 157 23.69 14.92 1.34
C THR A 157 22.91 13.76 1.98
N GLU A 158 23.36 13.34 3.15
CA GLU A 158 22.58 12.42 4.01
C GLU A 158 21.56 13.26 4.79
N SER A 159 20.32 12.81 4.83
CA SER A 159 19.27 13.43 5.65
C SER A 159 18.95 12.58 6.87
N THR A 160 18.50 13.25 7.93
CA THR A 160 18.02 12.58 9.15
C THR A 160 16.54 12.85 9.30
N VAL A 161 15.76 11.81 9.57
CA VAL A 161 14.32 11.91 9.84
C VAL A 161 14.05 11.52 11.28
N LYS A 162 13.19 12.28 11.95
CA LYS A 162 12.60 11.93 13.24
C LYS A 162 11.09 11.96 13.13
N THR A 163 10.43 10.89 13.53
CA THR A 163 8.97 10.79 13.49
C THR A 163 8.42 10.80 14.90
N TYR A 164 7.52 11.76 15.14
CA TYR A 164 6.78 11.90 16.38
C TYR A 164 5.32 11.49 16.14
N ILE A 165 4.86 10.40 16.77
CA ILE A 165 3.49 9.91 16.61
C ILE A 165 2.60 10.56 17.66
N ARG A 166 1.37 10.93 17.27
CA ARG A 166 0.45 11.61 18.19
C ARG A 166 -0.05 10.63 19.26
N THR A 167 -0.08 11.09 20.50
CA THR A 167 -0.39 10.23 21.66
C THR A 167 -1.83 9.75 21.75
N ILE A 168 -2.77 10.41 21.06
CA ILE A 168 -4.21 10.08 21.12
C ILE A 168 -4.72 9.35 19.87
N ASP A 169 -4.09 9.56 18.72
CA ASP A 169 -4.43 8.92 17.45
C ASP A 169 -3.15 8.63 16.65
N GLU A 170 -2.77 7.35 16.63
CA GLU A 170 -1.49 6.91 16.05
C GLU A 170 -1.46 7.00 14.52
N ASP A 171 -2.57 7.38 13.87
CA ASP A 171 -2.65 7.64 12.43
C ASP A 171 -2.00 8.97 12.03
N ARG A 172 -1.69 9.85 12.98
CA ARG A 172 -1.08 11.16 12.74
C ARG A 172 0.31 11.27 13.34
N PHE A 173 1.18 11.96 12.61
CA PHE A 173 2.55 12.18 13.05
C PHE A 173 3.10 13.54 12.61
N ILE A 174 4.19 13.96 13.25
CA ILE A 174 5.06 15.04 12.81
C ILE A 174 6.39 14.44 12.36
N SER A 175 6.83 14.77 11.15
CA SER A 175 8.19 14.49 10.67
C SER A 175 9.05 15.73 10.91
N GLU A 176 10.16 15.57 11.61
CA GLU A 176 11.26 16.54 11.68
C GLU A 176 12.39 16.02 10.80
N GLU A 177 12.74 16.77 9.75
CA GLU A 177 13.71 16.35 8.75
C GLU A 177 14.88 17.33 8.68
N PHE A 178 16.09 16.80 8.82
CA PHE A 178 17.33 17.54 8.71
C PHE A 178 17.87 17.34 7.29
N ILE A 179 17.78 18.38 6.47
CA ILE A 179 18.12 18.37 5.03
C ILE A 179 18.91 19.65 4.74
N ASP A 180 20.05 19.53 4.06
CA ASP A 180 20.86 20.69 3.63
C ASP A 180 21.16 21.73 4.71
N ASP A 181 21.54 21.25 5.90
CA ASP A 181 21.80 22.06 7.12
C ASP A 181 20.59 22.85 7.66
N ASP A 182 19.38 22.64 7.12
CA ASP A 182 18.13 23.18 7.66
C ASP A 182 17.25 22.07 8.29
N ILE A 183 16.25 22.51 9.05
CA ILE A 183 15.26 21.64 9.69
C ILE A 183 13.89 21.97 9.10
N GLU A 184 13.33 21.01 8.40
CA GLU A 184 11.99 21.06 7.84
C GLU A 184 11.02 20.26 8.72
N TYR A 185 9.76 20.69 8.74
CA TYR A 185 8.72 20.02 9.50
C TYR A 185 7.54 19.70 8.60
N TYR A 186 7.02 18.49 8.76
CA TYR A 186 5.87 18.01 8.03
C TYR A 186 4.82 17.45 8.97
N GLN A 187 3.56 17.79 8.73
CA GLN A 187 2.43 17.09 9.34
C GLN A 187 2.03 15.94 8.42
N GLY A 188 2.11 14.72 8.95
CA GLY A 188 1.80 13.49 8.24
C GLY A 188 0.54 12.79 8.72
N SER A 189 0.00 11.94 7.86
CA SER A 189 -1.01 10.95 8.23
C SER A 189 -0.74 9.64 7.51
N TYR A 190 -0.82 8.54 8.24
CA TYR A 190 -0.77 7.20 7.65
C TYR A 190 -2.06 6.92 6.89
N ILE A 191 -1.91 6.23 5.77
CA ILE A 191 -3.02 5.83 4.90
C ILE A 191 -2.95 4.32 4.73
N ASP A 192 -4.10 3.67 4.55
CA ASP A 192 -4.08 2.26 4.19
C ASP A 192 -3.41 2.06 2.83
N GLU A 193 -2.59 1.02 2.74
CA GLU A 193 -1.77 0.70 1.58
C GLU A 193 -2.57 0.68 0.27
N LYS A 194 -3.78 0.10 0.30
CA LYS A 194 -4.65 -0.01 -0.86
C LYS A 194 -5.13 1.36 -1.33
N SER A 195 -5.58 2.24 -0.42
CA SER A 195 -5.97 3.59 -0.77
C SER A 195 -4.79 4.40 -1.29
N TYR A 196 -3.63 4.29 -0.65
CA TYR A 196 -2.41 5.00 -1.08
C TYR A 196 -1.99 4.58 -2.50
N PHE A 197 -1.79 3.28 -2.75
CA PHE A 197 -1.35 2.86 -4.09
C PHE A 197 -2.42 3.06 -5.16
N SER A 198 -3.72 3.06 -4.79
CA SER A 198 -4.80 3.39 -5.73
C SER A 198 -4.77 4.82 -6.27
N LEU A 199 -3.93 5.69 -5.72
CA LEU A 199 -3.65 7.01 -6.29
C LEU A 199 -2.96 6.88 -7.65
N PHE A 200 -2.09 5.88 -7.82
CA PHE A 200 -1.19 5.76 -8.96
C PHE A 200 -1.73 4.85 -10.08
N ASP A 201 -1.62 5.30 -11.32
CA ASP A 201 -2.07 4.63 -12.54
C ASP A 201 -1.40 3.27 -12.71
N PHE A 202 -0.09 3.18 -12.40
CA PHE A 202 0.62 1.90 -12.49
C PHE A 202 -0.02 0.81 -11.60
N TYR A 203 -0.38 1.16 -10.36
CA TYR A 203 -1.05 0.21 -9.46
C TYR A 203 -2.46 -0.12 -9.95
N LYS A 204 -3.21 0.88 -10.43
CA LYS A 204 -4.55 0.67 -11.01
C LYS A 204 -4.50 -0.31 -12.18
N ASP A 205 -3.54 -0.15 -13.09
CA ASP A 205 -3.33 -1.03 -14.24
C ASP A 205 -2.89 -2.44 -13.82
N TYR A 206 -1.94 -2.53 -12.89
CA TYR A 206 -1.46 -3.79 -12.32
C TYR A 206 -2.62 -4.58 -11.71
N LYS A 207 -3.41 -3.91 -10.86
CA LYS A 207 -4.55 -4.52 -10.18
C LYS A 207 -5.62 -4.97 -11.15
N PHE A 208 -5.98 -4.13 -12.13
CA PHE A 208 -6.94 -4.50 -13.17
C PHE A 208 -6.50 -5.76 -13.93
N THR A 209 -5.22 -5.82 -14.28
CA THR A 209 -4.64 -6.98 -15.00
C THR A 209 -4.64 -8.23 -14.12
N SER A 210 -4.21 -8.09 -12.85
CA SER A 210 -4.21 -9.17 -11.87
C SER A 210 -5.63 -9.73 -11.64
N ASP A 211 -6.62 -8.86 -11.45
CA ASP A 211 -8.02 -9.25 -11.24
C ASP A 211 -8.63 -9.92 -12.48
N LEU A 212 -8.19 -9.51 -13.69
CA LEU A 212 -8.60 -10.16 -14.93
C LEU A 212 -8.02 -11.58 -15.04
N VAL A 213 -6.74 -11.74 -14.68
CA VAL A 213 -6.04 -13.03 -14.70
C VAL A 213 -6.62 -13.96 -13.63
N GLY A 214 -6.83 -13.48 -12.41
CA GLY A 214 -7.45 -14.24 -11.31
C GLY A 214 -8.82 -14.79 -11.70
N ARG A 215 -9.69 -13.96 -12.28
CA ARG A 215 -11.01 -14.40 -12.77
C ARG A 215 -10.94 -15.46 -13.87
N LYS A 216 -9.90 -15.44 -14.72
CA LYS A 216 -9.68 -16.50 -15.72
C LYS A 216 -9.26 -17.81 -15.05
N PHE A 217 -8.39 -17.76 -14.06
CA PHE A 217 -7.99 -18.95 -13.28
C PHE A 217 -9.16 -19.55 -12.48
N GLU A 218 -10.00 -18.73 -11.85
CA GLU A 218 -11.21 -19.19 -11.17
C GLU A 218 -12.14 -19.95 -12.11
N LYS A 219 -12.40 -19.39 -13.31
CA LYS A 219 -13.23 -20.06 -14.33
C LYS A 219 -12.63 -21.40 -14.78
N LEU A 220 -11.31 -21.46 -14.98
CA LEU A 220 -10.62 -22.71 -15.31
C LEU A 220 -10.72 -23.74 -14.19
N GLY A 221 -10.59 -23.31 -12.92
CA GLY A 221 -10.77 -24.17 -11.75
C GLY A 221 -12.17 -24.77 -11.68
N VAL A 222 -13.21 -23.97 -11.90
CA VAL A 222 -14.60 -24.46 -11.96
C VAL A 222 -14.78 -25.48 -13.07
N ILE A 223 -14.26 -25.21 -14.28
CA ILE A 223 -14.32 -26.15 -15.40
C ILE A 223 -13.61 -27.47 -15.05
N LEU A 224 -12.44 -27.39 -14.41
CA LEU A 224 -11.68 -28.58 -14.01
C LEU A 224 -12.43 -29.42 -12.98
N VAL A 225 -13.04 -28.79 -11.96
CA VAL A 225 -13.86 -29.48 -10.96
C VAL A 225 -15.07 -30.15 -11.61
N LEU A 226 -15.76 -29.47 -12.51
CA LEU A 226 -16.88 -30.04 -13.27
C LEU A 226 -16.44 -31.23 -14.13
N LEU A 227 -15.26 -31.14 -14.75
CA LEU A 227 -14.68 -32.24 -15.53
C LEU A 227 -14.39 -33.45 -14.65
N ILE A 228 -13.75 -33.25 -13.48
CA ILE A 228 -13.47 -34.33 -12.52
C ILE A 228 -14.76 -34.95 -12.01
N ALA A 229 -15.76 -34.15 -11.64
CA ALA A 229 -17.08 -34.63 -11.21
C ALA A 229 -17.78 -35.44 -12.31
N SER A 230 -17.69 -35.00 -13.56
CA SER A 230 -18.27 -35.69 -14.71
C SER A 230 -17.58 -37.04 -14.98
N ILE A 231 -16.24 -37.09 -14.89
CA ILE A 231 -15.46 -38.33 -15.00
C ILE A 231 -15.83 -39.28 -13.85
N PHE A 232 -15.90 -38.78 -12.61
CA PHE A 232 -16.29 -39.57 -11.45
C PHE A 232 -17.69 -40.17 -11.63
N LEU A 233 -18.67 -39.36 -12.05
CA LEU A 233 -20.02 -39.81 -12.35
C LEU A 233 -20.03 -40.86 -13.46
N ALA A 234 -19.31 -40.64 -14.56
CA ALA A 234 -19.25 -41.60 -15.67
C ALA A 234 -18.64 -42.95 -15.26
N LEU A 235 -17.56 -42.95 -14.46
CA LEU A 235 -16.91 -44.15 -13.97
C LEU A 235 -17.76 -44.92 -12.95
N ASN A 236 -18.48 -44.21 -12.08
CA ASN A 236 -19.27 -44.79 -11.00
C ASN A 236 -20.77 -44.91 -11.32
N PHE A 237 -21.21 -44.51 -12.52
CA PHE A 237 -22.64 -44.45 -12.90
C PHE A 237 -23.37 -45.77 -12.68
N LYS A 238 -22.70 -46.91 -12.92
CA LYS A 238 -23.26 -48.26 -12.73
C LYS A 238 -23.26 -48.74 -11.28
N GLN A 239 -22.56 -48.06 -10.37
CA GLN A 239 -22.49 -48.38 -8.94
C GLN A 239 -23.38 -47.47 -8.08
N ILE A 240 -23.87 -46.35 -8.65
CA ILE A 240 -24.87 -45.49 -8.01
C ILE A 240 -26.24 -46.12 -8.22
N GLY A 241 -26.54 -47.17 -7.45
CA GLY A 241 -27.87 -47.77 -7.36
C GLY A 241 -28.74 -46.98 -6.39
N SER A 242 -29.99 -46.69 -6.75
CA SER A 242 -31.02 -46.32 -5.77
C SER A 242 -31.60 -47.62 -5.21
N ASP A 243 -31.27 -47.95 -3.97
CA ASP A 243 -31.96 -49.03 -3.28
C ASP A 243 -33.40 -48.58 -2.99
N VAL A 244 -34.34 -49.02 -3.83
CA VAL A 244 -35.76 -48.88 -3.56
C VAL A 244 -36.16 -50.07 -2.68
N TYR A 245 -36.26 -49.83 -1.38
CA TYR A 245 -36.80 -50.81 -0.45
C TYR A 245 -38.32 -50.88 -0.58
N THR A 246 -38.82 -51.84 -1.37
CA THR A 246 -40.25 -52.21 -1.34
C THR A 246 -40.48 -53.24 -0.24
N PHE A 247 -41.14 -52.82 0.84
CA PHE A 247 -41.60 -53.71 1.90
C PHE A 247 -42.91 -54.40 1.46
N ASP A 248 -42.79 -55.62 0.95
CA ASP A 248 -43.92 -56.52 0.66
C ASP A 248 -43.99 -57.66 1.71
N GLU A 249 -43.85 -57.33 2.99
CA GLU A 249 -44.16 -58.30 4.04
C GLU A 249 -45.65 -58.30 4.37
N THR A 250 -46.38 -59.27 3.81
CA THR A 250 -47.67 -59.67 4.36
C THR A 250 -47.45 -60.44 5.66
N PHE A 251 -47.57 -59.76 6.80
CA PHE A 251 -47.46 -60.37 8.13
C PHE A 251 -48.56 -61.43 8.34
N LYS A 252 -48.19 -62.71 8.38
CA LYS A 252 -49.07 -63.78 8.88
C LYS A 252 -49.06 -63.76 10.40
N VAL A 253 -49.99 -63.03 10.99
CA VAL A 253 -50.19 -62.97 12.44
C VAL A 253 -50.73 -64.32 12.96
N LYS A 254 -49.87 -65.10 13.63
CA LYS A 254 -50.32 -66.13 14.58
C LYS A 254 -50.47 -65.46 15.95
N LYS A 255 -51.72 -65.17 16.29
CA LYS A 255 -52.25 -64.90 17.64
C LYS A 255 -51.49 -63.87 18.50
N ALA A 256 -52.15 -62.73 18.70
CA ALA A 256 -51.73 -61.65 19.57
C ALA A 256 -51.43 -62.12 21.01
N SER A 257 -50.16 -62.09 21.38
CA SER A 257 -49.71 -61.73 22.72
C SER A 257 -48.83 -60.50 22.55
N SER A 258 -49.28 -59.39 23.11
CA SER A 258 -48.60 -58.10 23.12
C SER A 258 -47.27 -58.21 23.87
N GLU A 259 -46.21 -58.53 23.14
CA GLU A 259 -44.83 -58.32 23.56
C GLU A 259 -44.28 -57.12 22.81
N PHE A 260 -44.06 -56.06 23.57
CA PHE A 260 -43.29 -54.89 23.20
C PHE A 260 -41.87 -55.35 22.85
N ILE A 261 -41.53 -55.45 21.56
CA ILE A 261 -40.13 -55.60 21.12
C ILE A 261 -39.51 -54.20 21.14
N GLY A 262 -39.29 -53.69 22.35
CA GLY A 262 -38.34 -52.63 22.59
C GLY A 262 -36.99 -53.28 22.84
N THR A 263 -36.13 -53.38 21.83
CA THR A 263 -34.70 -53.53 22.11
C THR A 263 -34.19 -52.17 22.60
N SER A 264 -34.34 -51.99 23.91
CA SER A 264 -33.63 -51.02 24.73
C SER A 264 -32.13 -51.21 24.53
N PHE A 265 -31.46 -50.24 23.91
CA PHE A 265 -30.02 -50.11 24.04
C PHE A 265 -29.72 -49.34 25.34
N GLU A 266 -28.93 -49.97 26.18
CA GLU A 266 -28.54 -49.50 27.50
C GLU A 266 -27.34 -48.56 27.34
N LEU A 267 -27.52 -47.26 27.58
CA LEU A 267 -26.44 -46.27 27.66
C LEU A 267 -25.65 -46.46 28.96
N LYS A 268 -24.71 -47.40 28.99
CA LYS A 268 -23.73 -47.52 30.09
C LYS A 268 -22.55 -46.59 29.85
N GLY A 269 -22.69 -45.36 30.34
CA GLY A 269 -21.60 -44.40 30.53
C GLY A 269 -21.90 -43.54 31.76
N GLU A 270 -21.06 -43.66 32.79
CA GLU A 270 -21.26 -43.21 34.17
C GLU A 270 -21.12 -41.68 34.38
N VAL A 271 -21.96 -40.87 33.73
CA VAL A 271 -22.10 -39.45 34.09
C VAL A 271 -23.57 -39.05 34.09
N SER A 272 -24.08 -38.66 35.26
CA SER A 272 -25.43 -38.09 35.41
C SER A 272 -25.57 -36.85 34.53
N LYS A 273 -26.41 -36.93 33.49
CA LYS A 273 -26.90 -35.76 32.77
C LYS A 273 -28.34 -35.53 33.19
N THR A 274 -28.55 -34.55 34.06
CA THR A 274 -29.89 -34.09 34.43
C THR A 274 -30.53 -33.39 33.23
N LEU A 275 -31.70 -33.88 32.81
CA LEU A 275 -32.58 -33.14 31.90
C LEU A 275 -33.34 -32.12 32.76
N LEU A 276 -33.06 -30.83 32.58
CA LEU A 276 -33.92 -29.75 33.06
C LEU A 276 -35.03 -29.56 32.02
N LEU A 277 -36.24 -29.99 32.34
CA LEU A 277 -37.45 -29.64 31.60
C LEU A 277 -37.91 -28.24 32.05
N VAL A 278 -38.11 -27.35 31.08
CA VAL A 278 -39.18 -26.34 31.13
C VAL A 278 -40.36 -26.92 30.36
#